data_AF-A0A7S1NPT2-F1
#
_entry.id   AF-A0A7S1NPT2-F1
#
_cell.length_a   1.000
_cell.length_b   1.000
_cell.length_c   1.000
_cell.angle_alpha   90.00
_cell.angle_beta   90.00
_cell.angle_gamma   90.00
#
_symmetry.space_group_name_H-M   'P 1'
#
loop_
_entity.id
_entity.type
_entity.pdbx_description
1 polymer ?
#
loop_
_entity_poly.entity_id
_entity_poly.type
_entity_poly.pdbx_seq_one_letter_code
_entity_poly.pdbx_strand_id
1 'polypeptide(L)'
;ACRPCVPGAQCNGTADLLTQPDYWLTDTNTTVFVFCKSNACLGGHPTGACAAGYQGVLCAVCAQGHAGEGCAACQSPATLWTVLGLSFAGYLVLILFTSRQALTQTATSKKALLGVVFKVLVNYLQTLGIIK
;
A
#
# COMPACT_ATOMS: atom_id res chain seq x y z
N ALA A 1 41.13 -15.61 35.09
CA ALA A 1 39.91 -15.72 35.92
C ALA A 1 38.70 -15.47 35.03
N CYS A 2 37.71 -16.37 35.02
CA CYS A 2 36.48 -16.18 34.27
C CYS A 2 35.53 -15.23 35.02
N ARG A 3 34.86 -14.34 34.30
CA ARG A 3 33.81 -13.47 34.85
C ARG A 3 32.43 -14.02 34.45
N PRO A 4 31.38 -13.79 35.25
CA PRO A 4 30.02 -14.13 34.85
C PRO A 4 29.62 -13.35 33.59
N CYS A 5 28.76 -13.95 32.76
CA CYS A 5 28.24 -13.31 31.56
C CYS A 5 27.41 -12.08 31.93
N VAL A 6 27.68 -10.95 31.28
CA VAL A 6 26.98 -9.69 31.57
C VAL A 6 25.57 -9.69 30.98
N PRO A 7 24.58 -9.08 31.65
CA PRO A 7 23.23 -8.98 31.11
C PRO A 7 23.20 -8.28 29.74
N GLY A 8 22.45 -8.82 28.78
CA GLY A 8 22.37 -8.31 27.40
C GLY A 8 23.49 -8.79 26.48
N ALA A 9 24.47 -9.55 26.99
CA ALA A 9 25.45 -10.26 26.18
C ALA A 9 25.08 -11.74 26.02
N GLN A 10 25.38 -12.28 24.85
CA GLN A 10 25.36 -13.70 24.56
C GLN A 10 26.79 -14.25 24.64
N CYS A 11 27.07 -15.02 25.68
CA CYS A 11 28.36 -15.66 25.89
C CYS A 11 28.33 -17.11 25.37
N ASN A 12 29.07 -17.39 24.29
CA ASN A 12 29.19 -18.73 23.69
C ASN A 12 30.36 -19.56 24.27
N GLY A 13 31.02 -19.07 25.33
CA GLY A 13 32.21 -19.69 25.91
C GLY A 13 33.54 -19.27 25.27
N THR A 14 33.51 -18.38 24.27
CA THR A 14 34.72 -17.74 23.71
C THR A 14 35.01 -16.40 24.41
N ALA A 15 36.09 -15.73 24.00
CA ALA A 15 36.41 -14.38 24.48
C ALA A 15 35.53 -13.28 23.86
N ASP A 16 34.79 -13.61 22.79
CA ASP A 16 33.98 -12.65 22.06
C ASP A 16 32.60 -12.48 22.70
N LEU A 17 32.26 -11.23 23.01
CA LEU A 17 30.93 -10.86 23.47
C LEU A 17 30.05 -10.56 22.27
N LEU A 18 28.95 -11.30 22.16
CA LEU A 18 27.89 -11.05 21.18
C LEU A 18 26.79 -10.25 21.85
N THR A 19 26.22 -9.28 21.15
CA THR A 19 25.05 -8.54 21.63
C THR A 19 23.81 -9.42 21.47
N GLN A 20 23.01 -9.57 22.53
CA GLN A 20 21.73 -10.28 22.47
C GLN A 20 20.70 -9.48 21.65
N PRO A 21 19.71 -10.10 21.00
CA PRO A 21 18.57 -9.38 20.41
C PRO A 21 17.91 -8.45 21.44
N ASP A 22 17.40 -7.30 20.97
CA ASP A 22 16.85 -6.21 21.79
C ASP A 22 17.86 -5.49 22.71
N TYR A 23 19.15 -5.80 22.59
CA TYR A 23 20.23 -5.06 23.25
C TYR A 23 21.14 -4.38 22.23
N TRP A 24 21.82 -3.33 22.69
CA TRP A 24 22.82 -2.60 21.92
C TRP A 24 24.07 -2.40 22.76
N LEU A 25 25.23 -2.68 22.16
CA LEU A 25 26.53 -2.38 22.76
C LEU A 25 26.92 -0.94 22.44
N THR A 26 27.08 -0.11 23.47
CA THR A 26 27.38 1.33 23.30
C THR A 26 28.73 1.56 22.61
N ASP A 27 29.73 0.74 22.92
CA ASP A 27 31.09 0.83 22.37
C ASP A 27 31.75 -0.56 22.48
N THR A 28 32.57 -0.93 21.49
CA THR A 28 33.31 -2.21 21.45
C THR A 28 34.33 -2.36 22.59
N ASN A 29 34.74 -1.27 23.23
CA ASN A 29 35.62 -1.27 24.40
C ASN A 29 34.88 -1.36 25.75
N THR A 30 33.55 -1.29 25.72
CA THR A 30 32.73 -1.34 26.93
C THR A 30 32.09 -2.71 27.10
N THR A 31 31.61 -3.00 28.31
CA THR A 31 30.80 -4.19 28.61
C THR A 31 29.37 -3.78 29.01
N VAL A 32 28.96 -2.59 28.56
CA VAL A 32 27.67 -1.99 28.90
C VAL A 32 26.71 -2.19 27.74
N PHE A 33 25.73 -3.06 27.96
CA PHE A 33 24.64 -3.34 27.04
C PHE A 33 23.41 -2.57 27.48
N VAL A 34 22.82 -1.81 26.55
CA VAL A 34 21.61 -1.03 26.80
C VAL A 34 20.42 -1.66 26.08
N PHE A 35 19.26 -1.61 26.72
CA PHE A 35 18.03 -2.14 26.13
C PHE A 35 17.56 -1.24 24.98
N CYS A 36 17.30 -1.86 23.84
CA CYS A 36 16.79 -1.24 22.65
C CYS A 36 15.26 -1.30 22.69
N LYS A 37 14.61 -0.15 22.80
CA LYS A 37 13.16 -0.05 23.00
C LYS A 37 12.33 -0.58 21.81
N SER A 38 12.97 -0.81 20.66
CA SER A 38 12.35 -1.35 19.46
C SER A 38 12.94 -2.71 19.11
N ASN A 39 12.14 -3.55 18.46
CA ASN A 39 12.58 -4.80 17.81
C ASN A 39 13.53 -4.56 16.62
N ALA A 40 14.09 -3.35 16.51
CA ALA A 40 15.03 -2.97 15.46
C ALA A 40 16.44 -3.49 15.76
N CYS A 41 16.78 -3.78 17.01
CA CYS A 41 18.09 -4.32 17.36
C CYS A 41 18.08 -5.85 17.26
N LEU A 42 18.72 -6.37 16.22
CA LEU A 42 18.81 -7.82 15.95
C LEU A 42 19.90 -8.51 16.79
N GLY A 43 20.75 -7.75 17.48
CA GLY A 43 21.93 -8.29 18.17
C GLY A 43 23.05 -8.66 17.19
N GLY A 44 24.06 -9.40 17.64
CA GLY A 44 25.21 -9.82 16.83
C GLY A 44 26.55 -9.22 17.28
N HIS A 45 27.58 -9.38 16.44
CA HIS A 45 28.97 -9.02 16.76
C HIS A 45 29.45 -7.74 16.06
N PRO A 46 30.24 -6.87 16.71
CA PRO A 46 30.30 -6.59 18.16
C PRO A 46 29.23 -5.59 18.60
N THR A 47 28.90 -4.62 17.74
CA THR A 47 27.74 -3.74 17.86
C THR A 47 26.58 -4.40 17.12
N GLY A 48 25.45 -4.62 17.80
CA GLY A 48 24.30 -5.33 17.21
C GLY A 48 23.90 -4.78 15.83
N ALA A 49 23.35 -5.66 14.98
CA ALA A 49 22.83 -5.29 13.68
C ALA A 49 21.44 -4.64 13.81
N CYS A 50 21.14 -3.71 12.91
CA CYS A 50 19.81 -3.12 12.82
C CYS A 50 18.92 -3.88 11.82
N ALA A 51 17.62 -3.91 12.12
CA ALA A 51 16.59 -4.39 11.22
C ALA A 51 16.49 -3.50 9.97
N ALA A 52 15.92 -4.04 8.90
CA ALA A 52 15.75 -3.32 7.64
C ALA A 52 15.00 -2.00 7.86
N GLY A 53 15.52 -0.92 7.28
CA GLY A 53 14.96 0.43 7.42
C GLY A 53 15.47 1.20 8.64
N TYR A 54 16.21 0.58 9.55
CA TYR A 54 16.80 1.23 10.73
C TYR A 54 18.33 1.30 10.64
N GLN A 55 18.92 2.31 11.26
CA GLN A 55 20.36 2.54 11.32
C GLN A 55 20.75 3.39 12.55
N GLY A 56 22.06 3.59 12.73
CA GLY A 56 22.63 4.42 13.79
C GLY A 56 22.63 3.73 15.16
N VAL A 57 23.03 4.50 16.18
CA VAL A 57 23.10 4.02 17.56
C VAL A 57 21.70 3.61 18.03
N LEU A 58 21.59 2.46 18.71
CA LEU A 58 20.32 1.89 19.17
C LEU A 58 19.30 1.63 18.05
N CYS A 59 19.74 1.60 16.79
CA CYS A 59 18.85 1.54 15.64
C CYS A 59 17.74 2.60 15.69
N ALA A 60 18.03 3.76 16.29
CA ALA A 60 17.05 4.81 16.57
C ALA A 60 16.82 5.77 15.40
N VAL A 61 17.57 5.61 14.30
CA VAL A 61 17.50 6.47 13.12
C VAL A 61 16.99 5.66 11.95
N CYS A 62 16.13 6.24 11.11
CA CYS A 62 15.72 5.56 9.88
C CYS A 62 16.85 5.60 8.84
N ALA A 63 17.00 4.49 8.12
CA ALA A 63 17.87 4.39 6.95
C ALA A 63 17.42 5.35 5.86
N GLN A 64 18.33 5.67 4.93
CA GLN A 64 17.98 6.51 3.79
C GLN A 64 16.79 5.90 3.03
N GLY A 65 15.82 6.74 2.68
CA GLY A 65 14.59 6.29 2.03
C GLY A 65 13.57 5.66 2.96
N HIS A 66 13.70 5.79 4.28
CA HIS A 66 12.72 5.35 5.28
C HIS A 66 12.36 6.50 6.25
N ALA A 67 11.13 6.53 6.75
CA ALA A 67 10.66 7.58 7.68
C ALA A 67 9.50 7.12 8.59
N GLY A 68 9.23 7.90 9.65
CA GLY A 68 8.15 7.64 10.63
C GLY A 68 8.56 6.74 11.80
N GLU A 69 7.64 6.49 12.74
CA GLU A 69 7.91 5.71 13.97
C GLU A 69 8.34 4.26 13.69
N GLY A 70 7.91 3.69 12.56
CA GLY A 70 8.28 2.35 12.10
C GLY A 70 9.36 2.31 11.03
N CYS A 71 10.01 3.45 10.72
CA CYS A 71 10.92 3.59 9.59
C CYS A 71 10.40 2.89 8.32
N ALA A 72 9.18 3.24 7.90
CA ALA A 72 8.58 2.68 6.70
C ALA A 72 9.25 3.24 5.45
N ALA A 73 9.36 2.42 4.40
CA ALA A 73 9.95 2.84 3.14
C ALA A 73 9.17 4.01 2.51
N CYS A 74 9.89 5.06 2.14
CA CYS A 74 9.34 6.19 1.41
C CYS A 74 8.83 5.71 0.05
N GLN A 75 7.59 6.06 -0.29
CA GLN A 75 7.06 5.75 -1.60
C GLN A 75 7.82 6.53 -2.67
N SER A 76 8.14 5.85 -3.76
CA SER A 76 8.76 6.51 -4.91
C SER A 76 7.76 7.46 -5.57
N PRO A 77 8.23 8.57 -6.18
CA PRO A 77 7.38 9.42 -7.01
C PRO A 77 6.69 8.63 -8.13
N ALA A 78 7.33 7.58 -8.64
CA ALA A 78 6.75 6.70 -9.66
C ALA A 78 5.48 6.01 -9.16
N THR A 79 5.48 5.50 -7.91
CA THR A 79 4.30 4.89 -7.28
C THR A 79 3.12 5.86 -7.25
N LEU A 80 3.38 7.13 -6.89
CA LEU A 80 2.36 8.17 -6.87
C LEU A 80 1.76 8.40 -8.27
N TRP A 81 2.61 8.57 -9.29
CA TRP A 81 2.17 8.77 -10.67
C TRP A 81 1.39 7.56 -11.22
N THR A 82 1.79 6.33 -10.87
CA THR A 82 1.07 5.12 -11.26
C THR A 82 -0.34 5.09 -10.64
N VAL A 83 -0.46 5.38 -9.34
CA VAL A 83 -1.77 5.40 -8.66
C VAL A 83 -2.67 6.50 -9.23
N LEU A 84 -2.13 7.69 -9.47
CA LEU A 84 -2.87 8.79 -10.08
C LEU A 84 -3.32 8.45 -11.51
N GLY A 85 -2.42 7.89 -12.32
CA GLY A 85 -2.72 7.47 -13.69
C GLY A 85 -3.82 6.42 -13.76
N LEU A 86 -3.75 5.38 -12.91
CA LEU A 86 -4.78 4.34 -12.82
C LEU A 86 -6.13 4.91 -12.36
N SER A 87 -6.11 5.79 -11.37
CA SER A 87 -7.33 6.44 -10.87
C SER A 87 -8.00 7.28 -11.96
N PHE A 88 -7.20 8.06 -12.71
CA PHE A 88 -7.69 8.86 -13.83
C PHE A 88 -8.24 7.99 -14.98
N ALA A 89 -7.53 6.92 -15.36
CA ALA A 89 -8.01 6.00 -16.38
C ALA A 89 -9.33 5.32 -15.98
N GLY A 90 -9.45 4.87 -14.72
CA GLY A 90 -10.69 4.32 -14.18
C GLY A 90 -11.85 5.32 -14.24
N TYR A 91 -11.59 6.58 -13.90
CA TYR A 91 -12.58 7.66 -14.00
C TYR A 91 -13.04 7.90 -15.45
N LEU A 92 -12.11 7.90 -16.43
CA LEU A 92 -12.45 8.01 -17.85
C LEU A 92 -13.32 6.83 -18.33
N VAL A 93 -13.02 5.60 -17.91
CA VAL A 93 -13.84 4.43 -18.25
C VAL A 93 -15.26 4.58 -17.70
N LEU A 94 -15.43 5.08 -16.47
CA LEU A 94 -16.76 5.35 -15.89
C LEU A 94 -17.53 6.42 -16.69
N ILE A 95 -16.87 7.50 -17.13
CA ILE A 95 -17.49 8.52 -17.99
C ILE A 95 -17.91 7.91 -19.34
N LEU A 96 -17.04 7.13 -19.98
CA LEU A 96 -17.35 6.49 -21.26
C LEU A 96 -18.51 5.50 -21.11
N PHE A 97 -18.55 4.74 -20.01
CA PHE A 97 -19.62 3.80 -19.74
C PHE A 97 -20.97 4.50 -19.53
N THR A 98 -21.01 5.52 -18.66
CA THR A 98 -22.24 6.28 -18.36
C THR A 98 -22.74 7.07 -19.57
N SER A 99 -21.85 7.66 -20.36
CA SER A 99 -22.24 8.34 -21.62
C SER A 99 -22.82 7.37 -22.65
N ARG A 100 -22.25 6.16 -22.81
CA ARG A 100 -22.81 5.11 -23.67
C ARG A 100 -24.21 4.70 -23.20
N GLN A 101 -24.42 4.57 -21.89
CA GLN A 101 -25.75 4.28 -21.34
C GLN A 101 -26.74 5.41 -21.61
N ALA A 102 -26.37 6.67 -21.39
CA ALA A 102 -27.25 7.81 -21.66
C ALA A 102 -27.65 7.91 -23.15
N LEU A 103 -26.70 7.67 -24.06
CA LEU A 103 -26.96 7.68 -25.51
C LEU A 103 -27.86 6.52 -25.94
N THR A 104 -27.65 5.31 -25.41
CA THR A 104 -28.47 4.13 -25.74
C THR A 104 -29.88 4.21 -25.16
N GLN A 105 -30.04 4.78 -23.96
CA GLN A 105 -31.37 5.09 -23.40
C GLN A 105 -32.11 6.09 -24.30
N THR A 106 -31.46 7.16 -24.74
CA THR A 106 -32.05 8.17 -25.64
C THR A 106 -32.46 7.56 -26.99
N ALA A 107 -31.62 6.68 -27.56
CA ALA A 107 -31.92 6.00 -28.82
C ALA A 107 -33.10 5.01 -28.68
N THR A 108 -33.16 4.28 -27.56
CA THR A 108 -34.26 3.36 -27.26
C THR A 108 -35.58 4.10 -27.06
N SER A 109 -35.57 5.24 -26.37
CA SER A 109 -36.75 6.10 -26.19
C SER A 109 -37.31 6.62 -27.52
N LYS A 110 -36.45 7.01 -28.48
CA LYS A 110 -36.89 7.43 -29.82
C LYS A 110 -37.53 6.27 -30.62
N LYS A 111 -36.94 5.07 -30.55
CA LYS A 111 -37.51 3.87 -31.19
C LYS A 111 -38.85 3.48 -30.57
N ALA A 112 -38.99 3.59 -29.25
CA ALA A 112 -40.24 3.35 -28.55
C ALA A 112 -41.34 4.33 -29.00
N LEU A 113 -41.03 5.64 -29.07
CA LEU A 113 -41.97 6.66 -29.56
C LEU A 113 -42.40 6.40 -31.01
N LEU A 114 -41.45 6.11 -31.91
CA LEU A 114 -41.76 5.81 -33.31
C LEU A 114 -42.65 4.56 -33.44
N GLY A 115 -42.40 3.53 -32.63
CA GLY A 115 -43.23 2.32 -32.59
C GLY A 115 -44.66 2.58 -32.09
N VAL A 116 -44.83 3.47 -31.11
CA VAL A 116 -46.16 3.90 -30.65
C VAL A 116 -46.90 4.66 -31.75
N VAL A 117 -46.25 5.65 -32.39
CA VAL A 117 -46.85 6.42 -33.50
C VAL A 117 -47.24 5.50 -34.65
N PHE A 118 -46.38 4.55 -35.02
CA PHE A 118 -46.66 3.58 -36.07
C PHE A 118 -47.88 2.71 -35.72
N LYS A 119 -48.00 2.25 -34.47
CA LYS A 119 -49.19 1.49 -34.02
C LYS A 119 -50.48 2.32 -34.08
N VAL A 120 -50.45 3.59 -33.69
CA VAL A 120 -51.61 4.49 -33.78
C VAL A 120 -52.03 4.69 -35.24
N LEU A 121 -51.06 4.92 -36.12
CA LEU A 121 -51.32 5.07 -37.56
C LEU A 121 -51.92 3.79 -38.17
N VAL A 122 -51.36 2.63 -37.84
CA VAL A 122 -51.89 1.33 -38.28
C VAL A 122 -53.30 1.11 -37.75
N ASN A 123 -53.58 1.43 -36.48
CA ASN A 123 -54.91 1.33 -35.90
C ASN A 123 -55.93 2.23 -36.62
N TYR A 124 -55.54 3.46 -36.95
CA TYR A 124 -56.37 4.38 -37.74
C TYR A 124 -56.66 3.85 -39.15
N LEU A 125 -55.64 3.34 -39.85
CA LEU A 125 -55.80 2.75 -41.18
C LEU A 125 -56.67 1.49 -41.16
N GLN A 126 -56.53 0.62 -40.14
CA GLN A 126 -57.40 -0.55 -39.94
C GLN A 126 -58.87 -0.13 -39.78
N THR A 127 -59.14 0.90 -38.99
CA THR A 127 -60.50 1.41 -38.75
C THR A 127 -61.14 1.97 -40.03
N LEU A 128 -60.37 2.74 -40.82
CA LEU A 128 -60.85 3.25 -42.11
C LEU A 128 -61.11 2.14 -43.14
N GLY A 129 -60.31 1.07 -43.11
CA GLY A 129 -60.51 -0.10 -43.98
C GLY A 129 -61.75 -0.92 -43.63
N ILE A 130 -62.16 -0.93 -42.36
CA ILE A 130 -63.36 -1.64 -41.87
C ILE A 130 -64.65 -0.88 -42.19
N ILE A 131 -64.59 0.45 -42.35
CA ILE A 131 -65.75 1.31 -42.63
C ILE A 131 -66.04 1.39 -44.15
N LYS A 132 -65.48 0.49 -44.96
CA LYS A 132 -65.81 0.31 -46.38
C LYS A 132 -66.44 -1.04 -46.65
#